data_AF-G0M5K4-F1
#
_entry.id   AF-G0M5K4-F1
#
_cell.length_a   1.000
_cell.length_b   1.000
_cell.length_c   1.000
_cell.angle_alpha   90.00
_cell.angle_beta   90.00
_cell.angle_gamma   90.00
#
_symmetry.space_group_name_H-M   'P 1'
#
loop_
_entity.id
_entity.type
_entity.pdbx_description
1 polymer ?
#
loop_
_entity_poly.entity_id
_entity_poly.type
_entity_poly.pdbx_seq_one_letter_code
_entity_poly.pdbx_strand_id
1 'polypeptide(L)'
;MTENVELDALHQFYSSLNELVGTESMLNIYQHYKGTQLNFPIHLYDRKLAAKCVLQEFNGHNQHDLARKYGYSQKWVQMVVRDAKENNKKE
;
A
#
# COMPACT_ATOMS: atom_id res chain seq x y z
N MET A 1 22.19 19.62 -1.77
CA MET A 1 21.93 21.07 -1.61
C MET A 1 20.44 21.18 -1.37
N THR A 2 20.00 21.21 -0.11
CA THR A 2 18.61 21.52 0.21
C THR A 2 18.39 22.98 -0.17
N GLU A 3 17.74 23.19 -1.31
CA GLU A 3 17.30 24.49 -1.75
C GLU A 3 16.53 25.16 -0.60
N ASN A 4 16.76 26.44 -0.36
CA ASN A 4 16.00 27.22 0.62
C ASN A 4 14.55 27.32 0.11
N VAL A 5 13.72 26.34 0.48
CA VAL A 5 12.30 26.36 0.20
C VAL A 5 11.66 27.35 1.15
N GLU A 6 11.00 28.37 0.59
CA GLU A 6 10.18 29.30 1.36
C GLU A 6 8.91 28.57 1.82
N LEU A 7 8.97 27.97 3.01
CA LEU A 7 7.89 27.11 3.52
C LEU A 7 6.58 27.87 3.71
N ASP A 8 6.67 29.16 4.07
CA ASP A 8 5.51 30.03 4.30
C ASP A 8 4.75 30.37 3.01
N ALA A 9 5.37 30.18 1.85
CA ALA A 9 4.78 30.42 0.54
C ALA A 9 4.31 29.13 -0.16
N LEU A 10 4.38 27.96 0.50
CA LEU A 10 3.92 26.70 -0.08
C LEU A 10 2.40 26.69 -0.27
N HIS A 11 1.97 26.15 -1.40
CA HIS A 11 0.56 25.82 -1.58
C HIS A 11 0.09 24.89 -0.45
N GLN A 12 -1.13 25.06 0.04
CA GLN A 12 -1.65 24.36 1.23
C GLN A 12 -1.43 22.84 1.18
N PHE A 13 -1.63 22.20 0.01
CA PHE A 13 -1.32 20.79 -0.20
C PHE A 13 0.15 20.43 0.11
N TYR A 14 1.11 21.20 -0.41
CA TYR A 14 2.52 20.96 -0.19
C TYR A 14 2.96 21.34 1.23
N SER A 15 2.31 22.32 1.87
CA SER A 15 2.51 22.61 3.29
C SER A 15 2.13 21.41 4.15
N SER A 16 0.92 20.86 3.99
CA SER A 16 0.50 19.65 4.71
C SER A 16 1.34 18.42 4.36
N LEU A 17 1.76 18.28 3.10
CA LEU A 17 2.65 17.19 2.69
C LEU A 17 4.05 17.34 3.33
N ASN A 18 4.59 18.56 3.40
CA ASN A 18 5.85 18.86 4.06
C ASN A 18 5.80 18.55 5.57
N GLU A 19 4.70 18.87 6.24
CA GLU A 19 4.48 18.49 7.65
C GLU A 19 4.44 16.96 7.84
N LEU A 20 3.86 16.24 6.87
CA LEU A 20 3.70 14.78 6.95
C LEU A 20 5.00 14.01 6.65
N VAL A 21 5.77 14.42 5.63
CA VAL A 21 6.92 13.63 5.13
C VAL A 21 8.26 14.37 5.16
N GLY A 22 8.29 15.64 5.56
CA GLY A 22 9.46 16.50 5.55
C GLY A 22 9.78 17.11 4.17
N THR A 23 10.63 18.14 4.16
CA THR A 23 10.90 18.97 2.98
C THR A 23 11.56 18.20 1.85
N GLU A 24 12.56 17.36 2.15
CA GLU A 24 13.26 16.58 1.13
C GLU A 24 12.33 15.60 0.41
N SER A 25 11.54 14.84 1.16
CA SER A 25 10.56 13.90 0.60
C SER A 25 9.47 14.62 -0.20
N MET A 26 8.97 15.76 0.30
CA MET A 26 7.98 16.57 -0.39
C MET A 26 8.54 17.10 -1.72
N LEU A 27 9.80 17.56 -1.76
CA LEU A 27 10.45 18.03 -3.00
C LEU A 27 10.61 16.90 -4.01
N ASN A 28 10.99 15.70 -3.57
CA ASN A 28 11.08 14.53 -4.45
C ASN A 28 9.71 14.21 -5.07
N ILE A 29 8.63 14.22 -4.26
CA ILE A 29 7.26 14.00 -4.77
C ILE A 29 6.88 15.09 -5.77
N TYR A 30 7.15 16.36 -5.47
CA TYR A 30 6.87 17.47 -6.39
C TYR A 30 7.61 17.30 -7.72
N GLN A 31 8.90 17.00 -7.69
CA GLN A 31 9.71 16.85 -8.89
C GLN A 31 9.20 15.73 -9.80
N HIS A 32 8.78 14.60 -9.23
CA HIS A 32 8.34 13.44 -10.00
C HIS A 32 6.87 13.51 -10.46
N TYR A 33 5.99 14.16 -9.70
CA TYR A 33 4.54 14.03 -9.91
C TYR A 33 3.81 15.35 -10.19
N LYS A 34 4.48 16.51 -10.18
CA LYS A 34 3.82 17.80 -10.49
C LYS A 34 3.08 17.76 -11.84
N GLY A 35 1.88 18.32 -11.87
CA GLY A 35 1.00 18.32 -13.05
C GLY A 35 0.27 16.99 -13.31
N THR A 36 0.49 15.96 -12.49
CA THR A 36 -0.21 14.67 -12.61
C THR A 36 -1.42 14.62 -11.68
N GLN A 37 -2.51 13.97 -12.12
CA GLN A 37 -3.61 13.60 -11.24
C GLN A 37 -3.30 12.23 -10.60
N LEU A 38 -2.99 12.23 -9.30
CA LEU A 38 -2.74 11.01 -8.53
C LEU A 38 -3.98 10.58 -7.76
N ASN A 39 -4.31 9.29 -7.82
CA ASN A 39 -5.27 8.65 -6.93
C ASN A 39 -4.55 7.60 -6.10
N PHE A 40 -4.55 7.78 -4.77
CA PHE A 40 -3.94 6.82 -3.87
C PHE A 40 -4.83 5.57 -3.72
N PRO A 41 -4.31 4.36 -3.97
CA PRO A 41 -5.06 3.14 -3.73
C PRO A 41 -5.45 3.00 -2.25
N ILE A 42 -6.64 2.47 -1.98
CA ILE A 42 -7.12 2.17 -0.62
C ILE A 42 -6.31 1.03 0.02
N HIS A 43 -5.88 0.06 -0.81
CA HIS A 43 -5.10 -1.08 -0.34
C HIS A 43 -3.62 -0.81 -0.56
N LEU A 44 -2.84 -0.92 0.51
CA LEU A 44 -1.38 -0.75 0.47
C LEU A 44 -0.70 -1.84 -0.37
N TYR A 45 -1.19 -3.08 -0.29
CA TYR A 45 -0.61 -4.23 -0.97
C TYR A 45 -1.41 -4.60 -2.22
N ASP A 46 -0.71 -4.92 -3.31
CA ASP A 46 -1.33 -5.50 -4.50
C ASP A 46 -2.03 -6.83 -4.16
N ARG A 47 -3.22 -7.03 -4.72
CA ARG A 47 -4.08 -8.17 -4.41
C ARG A 47 -3.45 -9.51 -4.80
N LYS A 48 -2.73 -9.57 -5.93
CA LYS A 48 -2.11 -10.82 -6.40
C LYS A 48 -0.86 -11.14 -5.61
N LEU A 49 -0.03 -10.14 -5.30
CA LEU A 49 1.15 -10.32 -4.48
C LEU A 49 0.78 -10.69 -3.04
N ALA A 50 -0.20 -10.00 -2.44
CA ALA A 50 -0.72 -10.32 -1.13
C ALA A 50 -1.28 -11.76 -1.07
N ALA A 51 -1.98 -12.22 -2.10
CA ALA A 51 -2.49 -13.59 -2.15
C ALA A 51 -1.35 -14.63 -2.08
N LYS A 52 -0.24 -14.40 -2.78
CA LYS A 52 0.94 -15.29 -2.71
C LYS A 52 1.52 -15.34 -1.30
N CYS A 53 1.69 -14.18 -0.67
CA CYS A 53 2.22 -14.12 0.70
C CYS A 53 1.26 -14.77 1.70
N VAL A 54 -0.06 -14.57 1.54
CA VAL A 54 -1.09 -15.25 2.35
C VAL A 54 -0.93 -16.76 2.25
N LEU A 55 -0.78 -17.32 1.05
CA LEU A 55 -0.61 -18.77 0.88
C LEU A 55 0.67 -19.31 1.50
N GLN A 56 1.75 -18.51 1.49
CA GLN A 56 3.04 -18.88 2.10
C GLN A 56 2.99 -18.83 3.63
N GLU A 57 2.31 -17.85 4.20
CA GLU A 57 2.25 -17.64 5.66
C GLU A 57 1.06 -18.33 6.33
N PHE A 58 0.15 -18.93 5.57
CA PHE A 58 -1.05 -19.55 6.11
C PHE A 58 -0.75 -20.82 6.90
N ASN A 59 -1.11 -20.83 8.19
CA ASN A 59 -0.85 -21.94 9.11
C ASN A 59 -2.11 -22.75 9.50
N GLY A 60 -3.24 -22.49 8.84
CA GLY A 60 -4.52 -23.14 9.13
C GLY A 60 -5.49 -22.31 9.99
N HIS A 61 -4.96 -21.47 10.89
CA HIS A 61 -5.78 -20.75 11.89
C HIS A 61 -5.56 -19.23 11.91
N ASN A 62 -4.50 -18.72 11.27
CA ASN A 62 -4.12 -17.29 11.26
C ASN A 62 -4.85 -16.41 10.24
N GLN A 63 -6.09 -16.75 9.84
CA GLN A 63 -6.83 -15.99 8.81
C GLN A 63 -7.10 -14.55 9.22
N HIS A 64 -7.39 -14.32 10.51
CA HIS A 64 -7.62 -12.99 11.05
C HIS A 64 -6.37 -12.11 10.96
N ASP A 65 -5.22 -12.66 11.32
CA ASP A 65 -3.97 -11.91 11.36
C ASP A 65 -3.48 -11.57 9.96
N LEU A 66 -3.60 -12.52 9.02
CA LEU A 66 -3.28 -12.27 7.61
C LEU A 66 -4.20 -11.22 6.97
N ALA A 67 -5.50 -11.26 7.29
CA ALA A 67 -6.46 -10.26 6.83
C ALA A 67 -6.05 -8.86 7.30
N ARG A 68 -5.74 -8.70 8.60
CA ARG A 68 -5.28 -7.44 9.18
C ARG A 68 -3.94 -7.00 8.61
N LYS A 69 -2.97 -7.91 8.46
CA LYS A 69 -1.63 -7.62 7.96
C LYS A 69 -1.65 -7.09 6.53
N TYR A 70 -2.41 -7.73 5.63
CA TYR A 70 -2.47 -7.33 4.22
C TYR A 70 -3.59 -6.32 3.91
N GLY A 71 -4.39 -5.93 4.90
CA GLY A 71 -5.48 -4.96 4.73
C GLY A 71 -6.66 -5.50 3.89
N TYR A 72 -6.92 -6.81 3.96
CA TYR A 72 -8.04 -7.46 3.25
C TYR A 72 -9.02 -8.09 4.24
N SER A 73 -10.21 -8.48 3.75
CA SER A 73 -11.18 -9.18 4.59
C SER A 73 -10.79 -10.63 4.87
N GLN A 74 -11.22 -11.17 6.02
CA GLN A 74 -11.05 -12.60 6.33
C GLN A 74 -11.67 -13.50 5.27
N LYS A 75 -12.85 -13.12 4.74
CA LYS A 75 -13.52 -13.84 3.64
C LYS A 75 -12.63 -13.93 2.40
N TRP A 76 -11.89 -12.87 2.07
CA TRP A 76 -10.94 -12.89 0.96
C TRP A 76 -9.77 -13.83 1.24
N VAL A 77 -9.20 -13.82 2.46
CA VAL A 77 -8.14 -14.76 2.85
C VAL A 77 -8.60 -16.23 2.74
N GLN A 78 -9.81 -16.52 3.22
CA GLN A 78 -10.42 -17.85 3.11
C GLN A 78 -10.59 -18.29 1.65
N MET A 79 -11.05 -17.37 0.78
CA MET A 79 -11.20 -17.61 -0.65
C MET A 79 -9.85 -17.93 -1.30
N VAL A 80 -8.81 -17.13 -1.03
CA VAL A 80 -7.46 -17.35 -1.56
C VAL A 80 -6.93 -18.74 -1.18
N VAL A 81 -7.06 -19.12 0.09
CA VAL A 81 -6.62 -20.44 0.57
C VAL A 81 -7.42 -21.57 -0.06
N ARG A 82 -8.75 -21.41 -0.20
CA ARG A 82 -9.61 -22.42 -0.82
C ARG A 82 -9.28 -22.62 -2.29
N ASP A 83 -9.19 -21.53 -3.04
CA ASP A 83 -8.92 -21.56 -4.49
C ASP A 83 -7.56 -22.22 -4.77
N ALA A 84 -6.55 -21.95 -3.93
CA ALA A 84 -5.25 -22.62 -4.02
C ALA A 84 -5.34 -24.14 -3.77
N LYS A 85 -6.15 -24.58 -2.79
CA LYS A 85 -6.38 -26.00 -2.52
C LYS A 85 -7.13 -26.70 -3.66
N GLU A 86 -8.03 -26.01 -4.33
CA GLU A 86 -8.78 -26.56 -5.48
C GLU A 86 -7.88 -26.69 -6.72
N ASN A 87 -6.96 -25.75 -6.94
CA ASN A 87 -6.00 -25.82 -8.04
C ASN A 87 -5.02 -26.99 -7.84
N ASN A 88 -4.49 -27.19 -6.62
CA ASN A 88 -3.60 -28.33 -6.32
C ASN A 88 -4.28 -29.71 -6.41
N LYS A 89 -5.62 -29.79 -6.48
CA LYS A 89 -6.37 -31.06 -6.66
C LYS A 89 -6.64 -31.42 -8.11
N LYS A 90 -6.46 -30.45 -9.03
CA LYS A 90 -6.71 -30.62 -10.47
C LYS A 90 -5.42 -30.94 -11.25
N GLU A 91 -4.27 -30.77 -10.62
CA GLU A 91 -2.96 -31.25 -11.06
C GLU A 91 -2.68 -32.63 -10.47
#